data_AF-A0A2N5XGS9-F1
#
_entry.id   AF-A0A2N5XGS9-F1
#
_cell.length_a   1.000
_cell.length_b   1.000
_cell.length_c   1.000
_cell.angle_alpha   90.00
_cell.angle_beta   90.00
_cell.angle_gamma   90.00
#
_symmetry.space_group_name_H-M   'P 1'
#
loop_
_entity.id
_entity.type
_entity.pdbx_description
1 polymer ?
#
loop_
_entity_poly.entity_id
_entity_poly.type
_entity_poly.pdbx_seq_one_letter_code
_entity_poly.pdbx_strand_id
1 'polypeptide(L)'
;MTDSLADPHLTYPSSTAAPKDGPRDIVILGSTGSIGTQAVDVVLRNPGRFRVVALSAAGGRPALLAEQARSLGVRTVAVADERAVP
;
A
#
# COMPACT_ATOMS: atom_id res chain seq x y z
N MET A 1 -23.47 1.76 -20.52
CA MET A 1 -22.47 1.42 -19.49
C MET A 1 -21.24 2.26 -19.77
N THR A 2 -21.31 3.54 -19.43
CA THR A 2 -20.22 4.50 -19.64
C THR A 2 -19.17 4.25 -18.57
N ASP A 3 -17.94 4.04 -19.02
CA ASP A 3 -16.79 3.67 -18.20
C ASP A 3 -16.39 4.83 -17.27
N SER A 4 -17.04 4.87 -16.10
CA SER A 4 -16.88 5.93 -15.10
C SER A 4 -15.44 6.05 -14.58
N LEU A 5 -14.59 5.04 -14.78
CA LEU A 5 -13.20 5.04 -14.34
C LEU A 5 -12.27 5.85 -15.25
N ALA A 6 -12.69 6.15 -16.48
CA ALA A 6 -11.92 6.93 -17.45
C ALA A 6 -12.26 8.44 -17.43
N ASP A 7 -13.19 8.88 -16.58
CA ASP A 7 -13.55 10.30 -16.47
C ASP A 7 -12.45 11.06 -15.71
N PRO A 8 -11.74 12.01 -16.36
CA PRO A 8 -10.68 12.79 -15.71
C PRO A 8 -11.19 13.70 -14.58
N HIS A 9 -12.50 13.94 -14.50
CA HIS A 9 -13.14 14.74 -13.45
C HIS A 9 -13.77 13.89 -12.34
N LEU A 10 -13.58 12.56 -12.36
CA LEU A 10 -14.06 11.69 -11.30
C LEU A 10 -13.37 12.06 -9.98
N THR A 11 -14.14 12.72 -9.11
CA THR A 11 -13.72 12.98 -7.74
C THR A 11 -14.27 11.88 -6.85
N TYR A 12 -13.38 11.18 -6.15
CA TYR A 12 -13.79 10.30 -5.07
C TYR A 12 -14.05 11.17 -3.85
N PRO A 13 -15.30 11.33 -3.40
CA PRO A 13 -15.54 12.02 -2.14
C PRO A 13 -14.76 11.28 -1.07
N SER A 14 -13.87 11.99 -0.38
CA SER A 14 -13.22 11.45 0.81
C SER A 14 -14.33 11.01 1.74
N SER A 15 -14.35 9.72 2.12
CA SER A 15 -15.40 9.20 3.00
C SER A 15 -15.55 10.13 4.20
N THR A 16 -16.71 10.79 4.29
CA THR A 16 -17.11 11.65 5.42
C THR A 16 -17.56 10.82 6.62
N ALA A 17 -17.41 9.49 6.56
CA ALA A 17 -17.62 8.63 7.71
C ALA A 17 -16.80 9.16 8.88
N ALA A 18 -17.44 9.27 10.04
CA ALA A 18 -16.81 9.70 11.28
C ALA A 18 -15.47 8.96 11.46
N PRO A 19 -14.41 9.63 11.96
CA PRO A 19 -13.14 8.97 12.21
C PRO A 19 -13.40 7.69 12.99
N LYS A 20 -13.05 6.54 12.41
CA LYS A 20 -13.08 5.31 13.19
C LYS A 20 -11.98 5.45 14.24
N ASP A 21 -12.31 5.18 15.50
CA ASP A 21 -11.30 5.12 16.55
C ASP A 21 -10.25 4.06 16.15
N GLY A 22 -8.99 4.49 16.08
CA GLY A 22 -7.84 3.63 15.77
C GLY A 22 -7.09 3.97 14.48
N PRO A 23 -6.03 3.19 14.16
CA PRO A 23 -5.20 3.42 12.98
C PRO A 23 -5.98 3.25 11.68
N ARG A 24 -5.65 4.06 10.67
CA ARG A 24 -6.20 3.93 9.33
C ARG A 24 -5.55 2.76 8.60
N ASP A 25 -6.38 1.86 8.07
CA ASP A 25 -5.91 0.78 7.21
C ASP A 25 -5.51 1.31 5.85
N ILE A 26 -4.30 0.96 5.41
CA ILE A 26 -3.78 1.37 4.10
C ILE A 26 -3.11 0.21 3.36
N VAL A 27 -3.07 0.34 2.04
CA VAL A 27 -2.29 -0.51 1.14
C VAL A 27 -1.21 0.36 0.50
N ILE A 28 0.03 -0.12 0.46
CA ILE A 28 1.14 0.58 -0.22
C ILE A 28 1.43 -0.14 -1.53
N LEU A 29 1.08 0.50 -2.64
CA LEU A 29 1.36 -0.01 -3.98
C LEU A 29 2.74 0.44 -4.46
N GLY A 30 3.60 -0.49 -4.84
CA GLY A 30 4.99 -0.18 -5.21
C GLY A 30 5.88 0.17 -4.02
N SER A 31 5.75 -0.56 -2.90
CA SER A 31 6.44 -0.30 -1.62
C SER A 31 7.97 -0.32 -1.70
N THR A 32 8.53 -0.95 -2.73
CA THR A 32 9.98 -1.02 -2.97
C THR A 32 10.50 0.09 -3.89
N GLY A 33 9.63 0.93 -4.43
CA GLY A 33 10.01 2.14 -5.18
C GLY A 33 10.33 3.30 -4.23
N SER A 34 10.83 4.42 -4.77
CA SER A 34 11.23 5.59 -3.95
C SER A 34 10.10 6.12 -3.06
N ILE A 35 8.91 6.34 -3.62
CA ILE A 35 7.75 6.80 -2.84
C ILE A 35 7.28 5.72 -1.87
N GLY A 36 7.31 4.45 -2.29
CA GLY A 36 6.94 3.31 -1.46
C GLY A 36 7.81 3.17 -0.21
N THR A 37 9.13 3.27 -0.34
CA THR A 37 10.05 3.17 0.80
C THR A 37 9.86 4.33 1.77
N GLN A 38 9.67 5.54 1.25
CA GLN A 38 9.36 6.71 2.07
C GLN A 38 8.00 6.56 2.78
N ALA A 39 7.00 6.00 2.13
CA ALA A 39 5.71 5.71 2.74
C ALA A 39 5.85 4.67 3.88
N VAL A 40 6.68 3.65 3.68
CA VAL A 40 7.03 2.68 4.74
C VAL A 40 7.69 3.38 5.93
N ASP A 41 8.62 4.31 5.70
CA ASP A 41 9.24 5.09 6.78
C ASP A 41 8.21 5.93 7.57
N VAL A 42 7.25 6.53 6.87
CA VAL A 42 6.18 7.33 7.50
C VAL A 42 5.32 6.46 8.41
N VAL A 43 4.87 5.29 7.96
CA VAL A 43 4.00 4.43 8.77
C VAL A 43 4.71 3.83 9.97
N LEU A 44 5.99 3.45 9.82
CA LEU A 44 6.80 2.93 10.93
C LEU A 44 6.98 3.97 12.04
N ARG A 45 7.08 5.25 11.69
CA ARG A 45 7.15 6.37 12.65
C ARG A 45 5.79 6.75 13.25
N ASN A 46 4.68 6.22 12.72
CA ASN A 46 3.32 6.62 13.11
C ASN A 46 2.39 5.40 13.32
N PRO A 47 2.76 4.41 14.16
CA PRO A 47 2.01 3.15 14.31
C PRO A 47 0.60 3.33 14.89
N GLY A 48 0.34 4.41 15.64
CA GLY A 48 -0.99 4.74 16.14
C GLY A 48 -1.93 5.36 15.07
N ARG A 49 -1.38 5.77 13.92
CA ARG A 49 -2.14 6.46 12.86
C ARG A 49 -2.40 5.57 11.66
N PHE A 50 -1.51 4.62 11.39
CA PHE A 50 -1.59 3.77 10.20
C PHE A 50 -1.36 2.31 10.54
N ARG A 51 -2.14 1.45 9.88
CA ARG A 51 -1.91 0.02 9.85
C ARG A 51 -1.81 -0.40 8.39
N VAL A 52 -0.63 -0.89 7.98
CA VAL A 52 -0.46 -1.42 6.63
C VAL A 52 -1.11 -2.80 6.59
N VAL A 53 -2.05 -3.01 5.68
CA VAL A 53 -2.76 -4.29 5.54
C VAL A 53 -2.33 -5.09 4.32
N ALA A 54 -1.72 -4.44 3.32
CA ALA A 54 -1.13 -5.10 2.17
C ALA A 54 0.01 -4.26 1.56
N LEU A 55 0.95 -4.94 0.89
CA LEU A 55 2.03 -4.34 0.11
C LEU A 55 2.03 -4.89 -1.31
N SER A 56 2.49 -4.11 -2.28
CA SER A 56 2.86 -4.64 -3.59
C SER A 56 4.16 -4.06 -4.12
N ALA A 57 4.81 -4.78 -5.02
CA ALA A 57 6.00 -4.31 -5.72
C ALA A 57 5.98 -4.71 -7.21
N ALA A 58 6.72 -3.99 -8.03
CA ALA A 58 6.84 -4.30 -9.46
C ALA A 58 7.55 -5.64 -9.71
N GLY A 59 8.56 -6.00 -8.90
CA GLY A 59 9.28 -7.27 -9.01
C GLY A 59 10.81 -7.18 -8.95
N GLY A 60 11.41 -6.02 -9.20
CA GLY A 60 12.87 -5.88 -9.20
C GLY A 60 13.57 -5.98 -7.84
N ARG A 61 12.83 -6.03 -6.72
CA ARG A 61 13.37 -6.02 -5.34
C ARG A 61 12.58 -6.94 -4.38
N PRO A 62 12.43 -8.24 -4.66
CA PRO A 62 11.56 -9.14 -3.88
C PRO A 62 12.05 -9.33 -2.43
N ALA A 63 13.37 -9.33 -2.20
CA ALA A 63 13.94 -9.42 -0.86
C ALA A 63 13.52 -8.24 0.04
N LEU A 64 13.52 -7.01 -0.50
CA LEU A 64 13.06 -5.83 0.23
C LEU A 64 11.55 -5.91 0.50
N LEU A 65 10.76 -6.38 -0.45
CA LEU A 65 9.32 -6.56 -0.22
C LEU A 65 9.07 -7.53 0.94
N ALA A 66 9.81 -8.65 0.99
CA ALA A 66 9.71 -9.63 2.06
C ALA A 66 10.14 -9.05 3.42
N GLU A 67 11.22 -8.27 3.46
CA GLU A 67 11.67 -7.55 4.66
C GLU A 67 10.59 -6.58 5.16
N GLN A 68 10.04 -5.75 4.28
CA GLN A 68 8.97 -4.80 4.61
C GLN A 68 7.73 -5.53 5.14
N ALA A 69 7.31 -6.62 4.50
CA ALA A 69 6.15 -7.40 4.92
C ALA A 69 6.34 -7.99 6.33
N ARG A 70 7.53 -8.52 6.63
CA ARG A 70 7.87 -9.02 7.97
C ARG A 70 7.87 -7.91 9.01
N SER A 71 8.54 -6.79 8.73
CA SER A 71 8.65 -5.66 9.66
C SER A 71 7.30 -5.01 9.98
N LEU A 72 6.39 -4.99 9.02
CA LEU A 72 5.05 -4.41 9.17
C LEU A 72 3.99 -5.44 9.61
N GLY A 73 4.34 -6.72 9.74
CA GLY A 73 3.38 -7.79 10.07
C GLY A 73 2.30 -8.01 9.00
N VAL A 74 2.60 -7.67 7.75
CA VAL A 74 1.65 -7.75 6.62
C VAL A 74 1.61 -9.19 6.09
N ARG A 75 0.40 -9.74 5.95
CA ARG A 75 0.20 -11.09 5.40
C ARG A 75 -0.11 -11.11 3.91
N THR A 76 -0.57 -10.00 3.35
CA THR A 76 -0.96 -9.90 1.95
C THR A 76 0.10 -9.14 1.17
N VAL A 77 0.76 -9.82 0.23
CA VAL A 77 1.75 -9.23 -0.68
C VAL A 77 1.40 -9.58 -2.12
N ALA A 78 1.68 -8.66 -3.03
CA ALA A 78 1.54 -8.88 -4.47
C ALA A 78 2.82 -8.46 -5.21
N VAL A 79 3.23 -9.24 -6.20
CA VAL A 79 4.34 -8.92 -7.09
C VAL A 79 3.80 -8.89 -8.51
N ALA A 80 4.04 -7.80 -9.24
CA ALA A 80 3.50 -7.63 -10.59
C ALA A 80 4.23 -8.52 -11.62
N ASP A 81 5.55 -8.64 -11.51
CA ASP A 81 6.35 -9.54 -12.34
C ASP A 81 6.22 -10.99 -11.86
N GLU A 82 5.55 -11.82 -12.66
CA GLU A 82 5.36 -13.25 -12.43
C GLU A 82 6.68 -14.04 -12.30
N ARG A 83 7.79 -13.51 -12.84
CA ARG A 83 9.11 -14.16 -12.83
C ARG A 83 9.96 -13.78 -11.62
N ALA A 84 9.52 -12.78 -10.85
CA ALA A 84 10.27 -12.23 -9.73
C ALA A 84 10.14 -13.06 -8.43
N VAL A 85 9.28 -14.08 -8.44
CA VAL A 85 9.07 -15.00 -7.34
C VAL A 85 9.33 -16.42 -7.88
N PRO A 86 10.10 -17.27 -7.18
CA PRO A 86 10.39 -18.63 -7.61
C PRO A 86 9.14 -19.52 -7.72
#